data_AF-A0A1U7ECR9-F1
#
_entry.id   AF-A0A1U7ECR9-F1
#
_cell.length_a   1.000
_cell.length_b   1.000
_cell.length_c   1.000
_cell.angle_alpha   90.00
_cell.angle_beta   90.00
_cell.angle_gamma   90.00
#
_symmetry.space_group_name_H-M   'P 1'
#
loop_
_entity.id
_entity.type
_entity.pdbx_description
1 polymer ?
#
loop_
_entity_poly.entity_id
_entity_poly.type
_entity_poly.pdbx_seq_one_letter_code
_entity_poly.pdbx_strand_id
1 'polypeptide(L)'
;MSENISNQDSIEQRSLDFIKNNLNKENYFGLSDQQFVQLKSWLESAHLNTHSTKFSDIVFNNGFIEHFAITSSSEDRKGAQQTRESIIFKKNSEINFLNNLDT
;
A
#
# COMPACT_ATOMS: atom_id res chain seq x y z
N MET A 1 -15.46 -12.71 -5.85
CA MET A 1 -15.21 -12.06 -4.56
C MET A 1 -13.94 -12.58 -3.88
N SER A 2 -13.56 -13.86 -4.11
CA SER A 2 -12.32 -14.48 -3.64
C SER A 2 -11.04 -13.94 -4.31
N GLU A 3 -11.05 -13.67 -5.61
CA GLU A 3 -9.86 -13.23 -6.35
C GLU A 3 -9.35 -11.85 -5.89
N ASN A 4 -10.25 -10.90 -5.62
CA ASN A 4 -9.85 -9.56 -5.16
C ASN A 4 -9.18 -9.60 -3.78
N ILE A 5 -9.68 -10.46 -2.88
CA ILE A 5 -9.09 -10.66 -1.55
C ILE A 5 -7.70 -11.30 -1.69
N SER A 6 -7.59 -12.37 -2.48
CA SER A 6 -6.31 -13.05 -2.71
C SER A 6 -5.24 -12.15 -3.35
N ASN A 7 -5.65 -11.24 -4.25
CA ASN A 7 -4.73 -10.27 -4.85
C ASN A 7 -4.27 -9.23 -3.84
N GLN A 8 -5.17 -8.74 -2.99
CA GLN A 8 -4.86 -7.80 -1.93
C GLN A 8 -3.88 -8.41 -0.92
N ASP A 9 -4.18 -9.60 -0.40
CA ASP A 9 -3.31 -10.34 0.53
C ASP A 9 -1.91 -10.54 -0.08
N SER A 10 -1.81 -10.83 -1.39
CA SER A 10 -0.52 -10.98 -2.08
C SER A 10 0.28 -9.67 -2.14
N ILE A 11 -0.38 -8.55 -2.41
CA ILE A 11 0.26 -7.23 -2.44
C ILE A 11 0.76 -6.86 -1.04
N GLU A 12 -0.04 -7.09 -0.01
CA GLU A 12 0.29 -6.78 1.37
C GLU A 12 1.42 -7.66 1.90
N GLN A 13 1.40 -8.97 1.63
CA GLN A 13 2.49 -9.88 1.97
C GLN A 13 3.80 -9.42 1.32
N ARG A 14 3.76 -9.12 0.01
CA ARG A 14 4.95 -8.65 -0.72
C ARG A 14 5.51 -7.36 -0.14
N SER A 15 4.62 -6.46 0.29
CA SER A 15 5.00 -5.18 0.90
C SER A 15 5.65 -5.39 2.27
N LEU A 16 5.07 -6.26 3.10
CA LEU A 16 5.63 -6.63 4.40
C LEU A 16 7.01 -7.28 4.25
N ASP A 17 7.16 -8.23 3.32
CA ASP A 17 8.43 -8.90 3.05
C ASP A 17 9.48 -7.92 2.54
N PHE A 18 9.10 -6.99 1.67
CA PHE A 18 10.00 -5.95 1.19
C PHE A 18 10.53 -5.09 2.34
N ILE A 19 9.66 -4.65 3.25
CA ILE A 19 10.06 -3.84 4.40
C ILE A 19 10.98 -4.63 5.34
N LYS A 20 10.63 -5.88 5.66
CA LYS A 20 11.44 -6.76 6.50
C LYS A 20 12.85 -6.96 5.95
N ASN A 21 12.97 -7.18 4.64
CA ASN A 21 14.25 -7.47 3.99
C ASN A 21 15.12 -6.22 3.76
N ASN A 22 14.53 -5.02 3.73
CA ASN A 22 15.23 -3.76 3.45
C ASN A 22 15.28 -2.82 4.66
N LEU A 23 15.19 -3.38 5.87
CA LEU A 23 15.10 -2.64 7.11
C LEU A 23 16.44 -2.01 7.52
N ASN A 24 16.72 -0.81 7.03
CA ASN A 24 17.90 -0.02 7.40
C ASN A 24 17.49 1.21 8.22
N LYS A 25 18.24 1.51 9.29
CA LYS A 25 17.97 2.64 10.19
C LYS A 25 17.90 3.99 9.45
N GLU A 26 18.71 4.14 8.41
CA GLU A 26 18.76 5.35 7.57
C GLU A 26 17.44 5.67 6.86
N ASN A 27 16.59 4.67 6.65
CA ASN A 27 15.30 4.83 5.97
C ASN A 27 14.21 5.40 6.89
N TYR A 28 14.45 5.51 8.21
CA TYR A 28 13.44 5.88 9.19
C TYR A 28 13.73 7.24 9.81
N PHE A 29 13.19 8.29 9.17
CA PHE A 29 13.24 9.65 9.70
C PHE A 29 12.37 9.79 10.96
N GLY A 30 12.89 10.47 11.98
CA GLY A 30 12.13 10.82 13.18
C GLY A 30 12.02 9.72 14.25
N LEU A 31 12.72 8.59 14.10
CA LEU A 31 12.83 7.57 15.15
C LEU A 31 14.14 7.67 15.92
N SER A 32 14.05 7.54 17.25
CA SER A 32 15.20 7.24 18.08
C SER A 32 15.65 5.79 17.93
N ASP A 33 16.87 5.47 18.36
CA ASP A 33 17.45 4.13 18.30
C ASP A 33 16.59 3.09 19.02
N GLN A 34 16.04 3.45 20.18
CA GLN A 34 15.15 2.59 20.94
C GLN A 34 13.83 2.32 20.20
N GLN A 35 13.26 3.35 19.57
CA GLN A 35 12.04 3.19 18.75
C GLN A 35 12.31 2.34 17.51
N PHE A 36 13.48 2.47 16.88
CA PHE A 36 13.86 1.63 15.75
C PHE A 36 13.98 0.14 16.14
N VAL A 37 14.62 -0.16 17.28
CA VAL A 37 14.70 -1.54 17.80
C VAL A 37 13.30 -2.10 18.07
N GLN A 38 12.42 -1.28 18.64
CA GLN A 38 11.04 -1.68 18.92
C GLN A 38 10.24 -1.93 17.62
N LEU A 39 10.37 -1.04 16.63
CA LEU A 39 9.75 -1.20 15.32
C LEU A 39 10.21 -2.49 14.63
N LYS A 40 11.51 -2.79 14.70
CA LYS A 40 12.05 -4.04 14.15
C LYS A 40 11.40 -5.27 14.78
N SER A 41 11.26 -5.28 16.11
CA SER A 41 10.59 -6.37 16.83
C SER A 41 9.12 -6.52 16.43
N TRP A 42 8.41 -5.40 16.23
CA TRP A 42 7.02 -5.44 15.74
C TRP A 42 6.94 -6.06 14.35
N LEU A 43 7.78 -5.60 13.42
CA LEU A 43 7.81 -6.10 12.05
C LEU A 43 8.15 -7.60 12.01
N GLU A 44 9.13 -8.07 12.79
CA GLU A 44 9.48 -9.50 12.85
C GLU A 44 8.29 -10.39 13.22
N SER A 45 7.43 -9.95 14.15
CA SER A 45 6.22 -10.68 14.56
C SER A 45 4.98 -10.41 13.68
N ALA A 46 5.08 -9.48 12.71
CA ALA A 46 3.97 -9.07 11.88
C ALA A 46 3.60 -10.13 10.84
N HIS A 47 2.29 -10.35 10.67
CA HIS A 47 1.71 -11.25 9.68
C HIS A 47 0.34 -10.72 9.22
N LEU A 48 -0.10 -11.17 8.04
CA LEU A 48 -1.42 -10.84 7.50
C LEU A 48 -2.54 -11.35 8.40
N ASN A 49 -3.61 -10.56 8.47
CA ASN A 49 -4.84 -10.96 9.11
C ASN A 49 -5.69 -11.81 8.16
N THR A 50 -5.79 -13.12 8.42
CA THR A 50 -6.44 -14.12 7.55
C THR A 50 -7.97 -14.00 7.43
N HIS A 51 -8.58 -12.98 8.03
CA HIS A 51 -10.02 -12.68 7.98
C HIS A 51 -10.32 -11.32 7.30
N SER A 52 -9.63 -11.01 6.20
CA SER A 52 -9.49 -9.69 5.54
C SER A 52 -10.71 -9.09 4.83
N THR A 53 -11.90 -9.11 5.46
CA THR A 53 -12.99 -8.18 5.06
C THR A 53 -13.10 -6.97 5.98
N LYS A 54 -12.28 -6.90 7.04
CA LYS A 54 -12.31 -5.85 8.05
C LYS A 54 -10.91 -5.57 8.55
N PHE A 55 -10.70 -4.31 8.89
CA PHE A 55 -9.56 -3.80 9.66
C PHE A 55 -9.16 -4.75 10.81
N SER A 56 -7.87 -5.02 11.04
CA SER A 56 -6.67 -4.46 10.39
C SER A 56 -6.03 -5.41 9.36
N ASP A 57 -5.28 -4.87 8.40
CA ASP A 57 -4.59 -5.67 7.35
C ASP A 57 -3.46 -6.56 7.91
N ILE A 58 -2.59 -6.01 8.75
CA ILE A 58 -1.42 -6.71 9.32
C ILE A 58 -1.47 -6.62 10.85
N VAL A 59 -1.24 -7.73 11.54
CA VAL A 59 -1.27 -7.82 13.01
C VAL A 59 0.09 -8.29 13.56
N PHE A 60 0.45 -7.80 14.74
CA PHE A 60 1.63 -8.20 15.50
C PHE A 60 1.33 -8.16 17.01
N ASN A 61 2.22 -8.73 17.83
CA ASN A 61 1.95 -9.00 19.25
C ASN A 61 1.44 -7.81 20.08
N ASN A 62 1.73 -6.57 19.67
CA ASN A 62 1.38 -5.36 20.40
C ASN A 62 0.71 -4.28 19.52
N GLY A 63 0.12 -4.66 18.38
CA GLY A 63 -0.51 -3.67 17.50
C GLY A 63 -0.86 -4.20 16.12
N PHE A 64 -1.11 -3.27 15.22
CA PHE A 64 -1.49 -3.56 13.84
C PHE A 64 -0.93 -2.49 12.88
N ILE A 65 -0.88 -2.83 11.59
CA ILE A 65 -0.63 -1.91 10.48
C ILE A 65 -1.85 -1.99 9.56
N GLU A 66 -2.29 -0.83 9.09
CA GLU A 66 -3.37 -0.68 8.12
C GLU A 66 -2.85 0.06 6.89
N HIS A 67 -3.19 -0.44 5.71
CA HIS A 67 -2.90 0.19 4.45
C HIS A 67 -4.02 1.18 4.09
N PHE A 68 -3.76 2.46 4.33
CA PHE A 68 -4.66 3.53 3.90
C PHE A 68 -4.26 4.06 2.51
N ALA A 69 -5.23 4.16 1.61
CA ALA A 69 -5.09 4.98 0.42
C ALA A 69 -5.20 6.46 0.82
N ILE A 70 -4.05 7.12 1.04
CA ILE A 70 -4.03 8.57 1.25
C ILE A 70 -4.09 9.26 -0.11
N THR A 71 -5.18 9.96 -0.39
CA THR A 71 -5.26 10.88 -1.54
C THR A 71 -5.26 12.31 -1.04
N SER A 72 -4.53 13.20 -1.72
CA SER A 72 -4.47 14.63 -1.37
C SER A 72 -5.62 15.44 -1.98
N SER A 73 -6.63 14.79 -2.55
CA SER A 73 -7.69 15.43 -3.32
C SER A 73 -9.04 15.36 -2.61
N SER A 74 -9.93 16.27 -2.99
CA SER A 74 -11.32 16.24 -2.54
C SER A 74 -11.99 14.90 -2.91
N GLU A 75 -12.75 14.36 -1.97
CA GLU A 75 -13.56 13.16 -2.16
C GLU A 75 -15.04 13.52 -2.20
N ASP A 76 -15.74 12.99 -3.20
CA ASP A 76 -17.20 13.03 -3.29
C ASP A 76 -17.74 11.59 -3.40
N ARG A 77 -19.05 11.41 -3.61
CA ARG A 77 -19.67 10.07 -3.77
C ARG A 77 -19.10 9.23 -4.93
N LYS A 78 -18.31 9.82 -5.82
CA LYS A 78 -17.61 9.19 -6.95
C LYS A 78 -16.13 8.90 -6.64
N GLY A 79 -15.69 9.10 -5.40
CA GLY A 79 -14.32 8.88 -4.95
C GLY A 79 -13.39 10.07 -5.16
N ALA A 80 -12.10 9.86 -4.91
CA ALA A 80 -11.06 10.90 -4.99
C ALA A 80 -10.95 11.54 -6.38
N GLN A 81 -10.93 12.87 -6.44
CA GLN A 81 -10.78 13.62 -7.69
C GLN A 81 -9.48 13.24 -8.42
N GLN A 82 -8.36 13.15 -7.70
CA GLN A 82 -7.05 12.83 -8.28
C GLN A 82 -7.03 11.44 -8.94
N THR A 83 -7.69 10.45 -8.35
CA THR A 83 -7.80 9.09 -8.94
C THR A 83 -8.56 9.13 -10.27
N ARG A 84 -9.66 9.87 -10.32
CA ARG A 84 -10.47 10.02 -11.55
C ARG A 84 -9.67 10.70 -12.66
N GLU A 85 -8.98 11.79 -12.33
CA GLU A 85 -8.14 12.52 -13.27
C GLU A 85 -6.95 11.66 -13.77
N SER A 86 -6.34 10.87 -12.89
CA SER A 86 -5.24 9.96 -13.26
C SER A 86 -5.69 8.89 -14.25
N ILE A 87 -6.91 8.35 -14.09
CA ILE A 87 -7.49 7.37 -15.02
C ILE A 87 -7.73 8.00 -16.39
N ILE A 88 -8.32 9.20 -16.43
CA ILE A 88 -8.57 9.94 -17.68
C ILE A 88 -7.24 10.24 -18.38
N PHE A 89 -6.25 10.73 -17.63
CA PHE A 89 -4.94 11.03 -18.16
C PHE A 89 -4.26 9.80 -18.76
N LYS A 90 -4.26 8.66 -18.06
CA LYS A 90 -3.72 7.40 -18.55
C LYS A 90 -4.37 6.98 -19.87
N LYS A 91 -5.71 7.00 -19.93
CA LYS A 91 -6.47 6.64 -21.13
C LYS A 91 -6.10 7.54 -22.32
N ASN A 92 -6.01 8.85 -22.10
CA ASN A 92 -5.64 9.79 -23.16
C ASN A 92 -4.20 9.57 -23.64
N SER A 93 -3.28 9.28 -22.71
CA SER A 93 -1.89 8.97 -23.04
C SER A 93 -1.78 7.70 -23.89
N GLU A 94 -2.54 6.65 -23.57
CA GLU A 94 -2.56 5.40 -24.33
C GLU A 94 -3.12 5.61 -25.75
N ILE A 95 -4.23 6.33 -25.88
CA ILE A 95 -4.83 6.66 -27.19
C ILE A 95 -3.83 7.45 -28.05
N ASN A 96 -3.21 8.48 -27.48
CA ASN A 96 -2.22 9.29 -28.19
C ASN A 96 -1.00 8.46 -28.62
N PHE A 97 -0.52 7.56 -27.76
CA PHE A 97 0.58 6.68 -28.10
C PHE A 97 0.24 5.75 -29.27
N LEU A 98 -0.93 5.10 -29.25
CA LEU A 98 -1.37 4.21 -30.32
C LEU A 98 -1.56 4.96 -31.65
N ASN A 99 -2.17 6.14 -31.63
CA ASN A 99 -2.36 6.95 -32.83
C ASN A 99 -1.04 7.36 -33.51
N ASN A 100 0.06 7.46 -32.75
CA ASN A 100 1.39 7.79 -33.26
C ASN A 100 2.20 6.55 -33.72
N LEU A 101 1.69 5.34 -33.49
CA LEU A 101 2.28 4.09 -34.01
C LEU A 101 1.68 3.70 -35.36
N ASP A 102 0.46 4.16 -35.66
CA ASP A 102 -0.25 3.92 -36.91
C ASP A 102 0.12 4.94 -38.03
N THR A 103 1.09 5.82 -37.77
CA THR A 103 1.71 6.76 -38.73
C THR A 103 3.10 6.31 -39.15
#